data_AF-A0A2D6Q3Z8-F1
#
_entry.id   AF-A0A2D6Q3Z8-F1
#
_cell.length_a   1.000
_cell.length_b   1.000
_cell.length_c   1.000
_cell.angle_alpha   90.00
_cell.angle_beta   90.00
_cell.angle_gamma   90.00
#
_symmetry.space_group_name_H-M   'P 1'
#
loop_
_entity.id
_entity.type
_entity.pdbx_description
1 polymer ?
#
loop_
_entity_poly.entity_id
_entity_poly.type
_entity_poly.pdbx_seq_one_letter_code
_entity_poly.pdbx_strand_id
1 'polypeptide(L)'
;MAVSDFRYSDADFFRAVCPDYGKYLSRVHLKNFVVSSGDRWMMGSVGTKPSMVYFDGMEGTEETKTSGNITVFASGSNTTVTSTGHGLTDGETLDITGTTNYNGTALAVSSATTDTFDIATSFVSNDATGTWTLSETSAVARVSSAKEFYYNEDADLLYIYVATASDDPNDDERIEIGEDTKTFVEQALTNASMLLNSLITSVVTPVPKSIIYNNSESDDTPEYDYILKRSECLLAWHSMANAEGDFDLADRLYAQITNFENTGLVDKINSGDIQLSAFREAVDSRGRIIKGSVSGSMELIELSGNFSGKRFDRLKIEITVTGGYGTGKFKVWSSSSNALYGVEGQEQTISGSFQPLFGGLYGRFVGSSATDGDIFFVEARNDTPTNSKSGSINLWR
;
A
#
# COMPACT_ATOMS: atom_id res chain seq x y z
N MET A 1 -8.38 -14.16 17.14
CA MET A 1 -9.58 -13.54 16.50
C MET A 1 -9.08 -12.87 15.24
N ALA A 2 -9.59 -13.23 14.07
CA ALA A 2 -9.22 -12.53 12.84
C ALA A 2 -9.77 -11.10 12.95
N VAL A 3 -8.89 -10.16 13.31
CA VAL A 3 -9.20 -8.74 13.26
C VAL A 3 -9.39 -8.41 11.79
N SER A 4 -10.43 -7.65 11.47
CA SER A 4 -10.71 -7.19 10.11
C SER A 4 -9.47 -6.49 9.51
N ASP A 5 -8.92 -6.91 8.38
CA ASP A 5 -7.81 -6.22 7.67
C ASP A 5 -8.25 -4.89 7.00
N PHE A 6 -9.34 -4.31 7.48
CA PHE A 6 -9.96 -3.13 6.89
C PHE A 6 -9.24 -1.87 7.37
N ARG A 7 -8.86 -1.03 6.42
CA ARG A 7 -8.20 0.27 6.64
C ARG A 7 -8.66 1.31 5.62
N TYR A 8 -8.68 2.58 6.01
CA TYR A 8 -9.00 3.70 5.10
C TYR A 8 -7.75 4.23 4.39
N SER A 9 -6.57 4.15 5.01
CA SER A 9 -5.28 4.57 4.47
C SER A 9 -4.21 3.48 4.55
N ASP A 10 -3.03 3.77 4.01
CA ASP A 10 -1.84 2.93 4.07
C ASP A 10 -0.77 3.55 4.98
N ALA A 11 0.30 2.79 5.23
CA ALA A 11 1.42 3.23 6.07
C ALA A 11 2.16 4.45 5.49
N ASP A 12 2.19 4.62 4.16
CA ASP A 12 2.87 5.75 3.51
C ASP A 12 2.11 7.06 3.75
N PHE A 13 0.79 7.02 3.60
CA PHE A 13 -0.07 8.14 3.94
C PHE A 13 -0.01 8.47 5.44
N PHE A 14 0.01 7.45 6.30
CA PHE A 14 0.19 7.66 7.75
C PHE A 14 1.49 8.41 8.07
N ARG A 15 2.61 8.01 7.47
CA ARG A 15 3.90 8.69 7.63
C ARG A 15 3.87 10.15 7.20
N ALA A 16 3.14 10.47 6.13
CA ALA A 16 2.99 11.83 5.66
C ALA A 16 2.17 12.72 6.61
N VAL A 17 1.19 12.14 7.33
CA VAL A 17 0.34 12.86 8.28
C VAL A 17 0.97 12.94 9.68
N CYS A 18 1.70 11.91 10.08
CA CYS A 18 2.22 11.73 11.44
C CYS A 18 3.76 11.58 11.40
N PRO A 19 4.54 12.65 11.19
CA PRO A 19 5.98 12.54 10.97
C PRO A 19 6.77 12.02 12.19
N ASP A 20 6.32 12.34 13.41
CA ASP A 20 7.02 11.99 14.65
C ASP A 20 6.56 10.65 15.25
N TYR A 21 5.88 9.78 14.49
CA TYR A 21 5.32 8.54 15.03
C TYR A 21 6.39 7.55 15.55
N GLY A 22 7.63 7.65 15.04
CA GLY A 22 8.72 6.72 15.35
C GLY A 22 9.08 6.64 16.83
N LYS A 23 8.81 7.68 17.62
CA LYS A 23 9.03 7.67 19.08
C LYS A 23 8.06 6.79 19.86
N TYR A 24 6.96 6.36 19.23
CA TYR A 24 5.92 5.54 19.85
C TYR A 24 5.95 4.08 19.40
N LEU A 25 7.03 3.68 18.71
CA LEU A 25 7.23 2.28 18.37
C LEU A 25 7.68 1.55 19.63
N SER A 26 6.98 0.46 19.97
CA SER A 26 7.36 -0.41 21.09
C SER A 26 8.68 -1.09 20.77
N ARG A 27 9.77 -0.56 21.35
CA ARG A 27 11.12 -1.09 21.20
C ARG A 27 11.72 -1.38 22.56
N VAL A 28 12.36 -2.54 22.68
CA VAL A 28 13.08 -2.96 23.89
C VAL A 28 14.57 -2.91 23.59
N HIS A 29 15.28 -2.08 24.33
CA HIS A 29 16.73 -2.00 24.20
C HIS A 29 17.39 -3.27 24.77
N LEU A 30 18.27 -3.86 23.97
CA LEU A 30 19.02 -5.06 24.32
C LEU A 30 20.39 -4.69 24.88
N LYS A 31 20.84 -5.47 25.86
CA LYS A 31 22.16 -5.36 26.49
C LYS A 31 22.69 -6.76 26.81
N ASN A 32 23.99 -6.85 27.08
CA ASN A 32 24.74 -8.07 27.40
C ASN A 32 25.10 -8.92 26.19
N PHE A 33 25.46 -8.27 25.09
CA PHE A 33 26.08 -8.92 23.95
C PHE A 33 27.49 -9.40 24.31
N VAL A 34 27.83 -10.60 23.86
CA VAL A 34 29.15 -11.21 23.97
C VAL A 34 29.70 -11.44 22.57
N VAL A 35 31.00 -11.20 22.36
CA VAL A 35 31.66 -11.45 21.08
C VAL A 35 31.54 -12.94 20.71
N SER A 36 31.00 -13.22 19.52
CA SER A 36 30.93 -14.56 18.93
C SER A 36 32.18 -14.82 18.09
N SER A 37 32.47 -13.95 17.12
CA SER A 37 33.74 -13.97 16.37
C SER A 37 33.94 -12.67 15.59
N GLY A 38 35.13 -12.05 15.66
CA GLY A 38 35.39 -10.80 14.95
C GLY A 38 34.37 -9.72 15.34
N ASP A 39 33.70 -9.15 14.35
CA ASP A 39 32.69 -8.09 14.52
C ASP A 39 31.27 -8.65 14.75
N ARG A 40 31.13 -9.97 14.89
CA ARG A 40 29.85 -10.62 15.19
C ARG A 40 29.70 -10.83 16.68
N TRP A 41 28.57 -10.39 17.20
CA TRP A 41 28.19 -10.50 18.60
C TRP A 41 26.96 -11.38 18.75
N MET A 42 26.78 -11.95 19.94
CA MET A 42 25.65 -12.80 20.28
C MET A 42 25.07 -12.45 21.64
N MET A 43 23.76 -12.59 21.78
CA MET A 43 23.04 -12.47 23.05
C MET A 43 22.08 -13.64 23.19
N GLY A 44 22.09 -14.29 24.35
CA GLY A 44 21.14 -15.34 24.68
C GLY A 44 19.97 -14.85 25.50
N SER A 45 18.93 -15.68 25.59
CA SER A 45 17.73 -15.40 26.38
C SER A 45 16.98 -14.15 25.91
N VAL A 46 16.82 -14.03 24.59
CA VAL A 46 16.00 -12.97 23.98
C VAL A 46 14.51 -13.27 24.22
N GLY A 47 14.18 -14.54 24.46
CA GLY A 47 12.89 -15.04 24.92
C GLY A 47 11.96 -15.43 23.78
N THR A 48 11.80 -14.56 22.79
CA THR A 48 11.04 -14.85 21.57
C THR A 48 11.75 -14.25 20.37
N LYS A 49 11.60 -14.90 19.20
CA LYS A 49 12.15 -14.39 17.93
C LYS A 49 11.76 -12.92 17.74
N PRO A 50 12.73 -11.99 17.63
CA PRO A 50 12.43 -10.61 17.35
C PRO A 50 11.88 -10.50 15.92
N SER A 51 10.80 -9.73 15.74
CA SER A 51 10.28 -9.42 14.40
C SER A 51 11.19 -8.46 13.65
N MET A 52 11.93 -7.61 14.36
CA MET A 52 12.92 -6.69 13.80
C MET A 52 13.98 -6.37 14.85
N VAL A 53 15.23 -6.19 14.41
CA VAL A 53 16.33 -5.64 15.21
C VAL A 53 16.68 -4.27 14.65
N TYR A 54 16.83 -3.28 15.52
CA TYR A 54 17.18 -1.92 15.19
C TYR A 54 18.59 -1.60 15.67
N PHE A 55 19.39 -0.97 14.80
CA PHE A 55 20.74 -0.49 15.05
C PHE A 55 20.69 1.04 15.03
N ASP A 56 20.83 1.69 16.19
CA ASP A 56 20.69 3.15 16.35
C ASP A 56 19.39 3.70 15.74
N GLY A 57 18.32 2.92 15.90
CA GLY A 57 16.99 3.25 15.38
C GLY A 57 16.76 2.97 13.90
N MET A 58 17.77 2.49 13.16
CA MET A 58 17.63 1.99 11.78
C MET A 58 17.29 0.50 11.77
N GLU A 59 16.42 0.07 10.87
CA GLU A 59 16.07 -1.34 10.69
C GLU A 59 17.30 -2.14 10.21
N GLY A 60 17.53 -3.27 10.86
CA GLY A 60 18.51 -4.26 10.45
C GLY A 60 17.98 -5.17 9.34
N THR A 61 18.89 -5.90 8.72
CA THR A 61 18.56 -6.90 7.69
C THR A 61 18.61 -8.29 8.32
N GLU A 62 17.49 -9.02 8.32
CA GLU A 62 17.47 -10.41 8.77
C GLU A 62 18.05 -11.34 7.70
N GLU A 63 19.03 -12.15 8.09
CA GLU A 63 19.51 -13.27 7.28
C GLU A 63 18.51 -14.43 7.34
N THR A 64 17.56 -14.44 6.40
CA THR A 64 16.41 -15.38 6.39
C THR A 64 16.67 -16.67 5.62
N LYS A 65 17.71 -16.73 4.79
CA LYS A 65 17.87 -17.81 3.82
C LYS A 65 18.61 -19.02 4.38
N THR A 66 18.08 -19.60 5.44
CA THR A 66 18.69 -20.75 6.12
C THR A 66 18.14 -22.09 5.67
N SER A 67 17.12 -22.11 4.80
CA SER A 67 16.60 -23.34 4.21
C SER A 67 16.04 -23.14 2.80
N GLY A 68 15.84 -24.24 2.08
CA GLY A 68 15.25 -24.21 0.74
C GLY A 68 14.79 -25.58 0.26
N ASN A 69 13.85 -25.56 -0.69
CA ASN A 69 13.31 -26.77 -1.29
C ASN A 69 14.22 -27.30 -2.40
N ILE A 70 14.39 -28.61 -2.43
CA ILE A 70 15.12 -29.32 -3.48
C ILE A 70 14.12 -29.85 -4.49
N THR A 71 14.38 -29.60 -5.78
CA THR A 71 13.49 -30.01 -6.87
C THR A 71 14.07 -31.13 -7.72
N VAL A 72 15.40 -31.27 -7.77
CA VAL A 72 16.08 -32.29 -8.57
C VAL A 72 17.39 -32.71 -7.91
N PHE A 73 17.67 -34.00 -7.95
CA PHE A 73 19.02 -34.56 -7.82
C PHE A 73 19.45 -35.11 -9.18
N ALA A 74 20.67 -34.78 -9.60
CA ALA A 74 21.23 -35.19 -10.88
C ALA A 74 22.66 -35.74 -10.71
N SER A 75 23.06 -36.59 -11.65
CA SER A 75 24.44 -37.09 -11.72
C SER A 75 25.39 -36.00 -12.20
N GLY A 76 26.42 -35.70 -11.42
CA GLY A 76 27.53 -34.81 -11.77
C GLY A 76 28.87 -35.46 -11.42
N SER A 77 29.86 -34.63 -11.03
CA SER A 77 31.12 -35.13 -10.45
C SER A 77 30.89 -35.76 -9.06
N ASN A 78 29.94 -35.20 -8.31
CA ASN A 78 29.23 -35.84 -7.21
C ASN A 78 27.71 -35.79 -7.49
N THR A 79 26.86 -35.67 -6.46
CA THR A 79 25.42 -35.42 -6.66
C THR A 79 25.17 -33.93 -6.79
N THR A 80 24.63 -33.51 -7.93
CA THR A 80 24.18 -32.13 -8.16
C THR A 80 22.74 -31.99 -7.69
N VAL A 81 22.49 -30.98 -6.88
CA VAL A 81 21.21 -30.64 -6.27
C VAL A 81 20.69 -29.36 -6.91
N THR A 82 19.45 -29.37 -7.41
CA THR A 82 18.78 -28.16 -7.90
C THR A 82 17.85 -27.61 -6.82
N SER A 83 18.07 -26.35 -6.49
CA SER A 83 17.24 -25.55 -5.59
C SER A 83 17.25 -24.11 -6.09
N THR A 84 16.21 -23.69 -6.80
CA THR A 84 16.20 -22.39 -7.48
C THR A 84 16.41 -21.24 -6.51
N GLY A 85 17.37 -20.37 -6.82
CA GLY A 85 17.76 -19.25 -5.99
C GLY A 85 18.07 -19.70 -4.58
N HIS A 86 19.01 -20.63 -4.37
CA HIS A 86 19.37 -21.13 -3.03
C HIS A 86 20.33 -20.19 -2.27
N GLY A 87 21.12 -19.37 -2.97
CA GLY A 87 22.06 -18.41 -2.35
C GLY A 87 23.11 -19.08 -1.46
N LEU A 88 23.47 -20.33 -1.75
CA LEU A 88 24.55 -21.06 -1.06
C LEU A 88 25.88 -20.68 -1.70
N THR A 89 26.94 -20.71 -0.90
CA THR A 89 28.32 -20.49 -1.37
C THR A 89 29.17 -21.73 -1.10
N ASP A 90 30.24 -21.90 -1.88
CA ASP A 90 31.15 -23.03 -1.73
C ASP A 90 31.80 -23.03 -0.34
N GLY A 91 31.83 -24.20 0.30
CA GLY A 91 32.38 -24.39 1.64
C GLY A 91 31.35 -24.27 2.78
N GLU A 92 30.12 -23.86 2.50
CA GLU A 92 29.02 -23.96 3.48
C GLU A 92 28.66 -25.43 3.76
N THR A 93 28.13 -25.68 4.95
CA THR A 93 27.63 -26.99 5.34
C THR A 93 26.14 -26.94 5.61
N LEU A 94 25.42 -27.95 5.13
CA LEU A 94 23.97 -28.06 5.24
C LEU A 94 23.51 -29.48 5.62
N ASP A 95 22.30 -29.57 6.13
CA ASP A 95 21.59 -30.80 6.40
C ASP A 95 20.51 -30.99 5.34
N ILE A 96 20.42 -32.19 4.77
CA ILE A 96 19.35 -32.57 3.85
C ILE A 96 18.40 -33.53 4.55
N THR A 97 17.10 -33.26 4.46
CA THR A 97 16.05 -34.12 4.99
C THR A 97 14.91 -34.29 3.98
N GLY A 98 14.05 -35.29 4.19
CA GLY A 98 12.88 -35.54 3.34
C GLY A 98 13.18 -36.25 2.01
N THR A 99 14.40 -36.80 1.86
CA THR A 99 14.80 -37.62 0.70
C THR A 99 14.89 -39.11 1.09
N THR A 100 15.04 -39.99 0.11
CA THR A 100 15.31 -41.43 0.34
C THR A 100 16.81 -41.72 0.38
N ASN A 101 17.60 -41.07 -0.49
CA ASN A 101 18.99 -41.44 -0.75
C ASN A 101 20.03 -40.40 -0.28
N TYR A 102 19.61 -39.18 0.04
CA TYR A 102 20.54 -38.05 0.24
C TYR A 102 20.37 -37.36 1.60
N ASN A 103 19.64 -37.96 2.53
CA ASN A 103 19.54 -37.42 3.89
C ASN A 103 20.92 -37.47 4.54
N GLY A 104 21.33 -36.37 5.14
CA GLY A 104 22.63 -36.26 5.76
C GLY A 104 22.78 -34.96 6.53
N THR A 105 23.73 -34.95 7.47
CA THR A 105 24.05 -33.79 8.30
C THR A 105 25.43 -33.24 7.95
N ALA A 106 25.60 -31.93 7.99
CA ALA A 106 26.84 -31.21 7.70
C ALA A 106 27.49 -31.59 6.35
N LEU A 107 26.66 -31.75 5.32
CA LEU A 107 27.10 -31.99 3.95
C LEU A 107 27.75 -30.71 3.39
N ALA A 108 28.99 -30.82 2.92
CA ALA A 108 29.71 -29.70 2.33
C ALA A 108 29.18 -29.35 0.94
N VAL A 109 28.95 -28.06 0.72
CA VAL A 109 28.54 -27.47 -0.55
C VAL A 109 29.76 -27.18 -1.41
N SER A 110 29.66 -27.51 -2.70
CA SER A 110 30.66 -27.21 -3.72
C SER A 110 29.99 -26.89 -5.06
N SER A 111 30.71 -26.27 -5.99
CA SER A 111 30.20 -25.94 -7.34
C SER A 111 28.88 -25.16 -7.31
N ALA A 112 28.68 -24.30 -6.31
CA ALA A 112 27.45 -23.55 -6.11
C ALA A 112 27.25 -22.51 -7.23
N THR A 113 26.06 -22.49 -7.80
CA THR A 113 25.58 -21.49 -8.76
C THR A 113 24.35 -20.78 -8.18
N THR A 114 23.57 -20.07 -9.00
CA THR A 114 22.31 -19.46 -8.54
C THR A 114 21.27 -20.50 -8.14
N ASP A 115 21.20 -21.62 -8.88
CA ASP A 115 20.09 -22.58 -8.82
C ASP A 115 20.54 -24.02 -8.54
N THR A 116 21.84 -24.27 -8.48
CA THR A 116 22.39 -25.63 -8.27
C THR A 116 23.62 -25.61 -7.39
N PHE A 117 23.83 -26.70 -6.65
CA PHE A 117 25.06 -26.96 -5.91
C PHE A 117 25.36 -28.46 -5.86
N ASP A 118 26.61 -28.83 -5.63
CA ASP A 118 27.03 -30.22 -5.47
C ASP A 118 27.23 -30.57 -3.99
N ILE A 119 26.84 -31.79 -3.62
CA ILE A 119 27.15 -32.41 -2.32
C ILE A 119 28.08 -33.60 -2.52
N ALA A 120 28.98 -33.87 -1.57
CA ALA A 120 29.93 -34.99 -1.62
C ALA A 120 29.31 -36.38 -1.37
N THR A 121 28.14 -36.64 -1.96
CA THR A 121 27.44 -37.93 -1.91
C THR A 121 27.35 -38.51 -3.33
N SER A 122 27.54 -39.82 -3.48
CA SER A 122 27.40 -40.49 -4.78
C SER A 122 25.95 -40.49 -5.25
N PHE A 123 25.73 -40.20 -6.52
CA PHE A 123 24.39 -40.19 -7.10
C PHE A 123 23.83 -41.63 -7.19
N VAL A 124 22.61 -41.82 -6.68
CA VAL A 124 21.86 -43.08 -6.72
C VAL A 124 20.68 -42.98 -7.67
N SER A 125 19.75 -42.07 -7.38
CA SER A 125 18.56 -41.79 -8.18
C SER A 125 18.10 -40.35 -7.96
N ASN A 126 17.22 -39.84 -8.81
CA ASN A 126 16.57 -38.55 -8.55
C ASN A 126 15.39 -38.74 -7.59
N ASP A 127 15.48 -38.17 -6.38
CA ASP A 127 14.40 -38.19 -5.39
C ASP A 127 13.42 -37.01 -5.55
N ALA A 128 13.79 -35.98 -6.32
CA ALA A 128 13.00 -34.80 -6.74
C ALA A 128 12.20 -34.07 -5.63
N THR A 129 12.53 -34.33 -4.38
CA THR A 129 11.86 -33.86 -3.17
C THR A 129 12.92 -33.72 -2.08
N GLY A 130 12.63 -32.93 -1.05
CA GLY A 130 13.54 -32.73 0.09
C GLY A 130 13.76 -31.26 0.40
N THR A 131 14.36 -31.03 1.56
CA THR A 131 14.68 -29.68 2.06
C THR A 131 16.11 -29.69 2.54
N TRP A 132 16.87 -28.67 2.16
CA TRP A 132 18.15 -28.38 2.78
C TRP A 132 17.95 -27.32 3.87
N THR A 133 18.70 -27.43 4.96
CA THR A 133 18.81 -26.43 6.02
C THR A 133 20.28 -26.19 6.30
N LEU A 134 20.73 -24.94 6.38
CA LEU A 134 22.12 -24.65 6.75
C LEU A 134 22.42 -25.21 8.13
N SER A 135 23.62 -25.73 8.30
CA SER A 135 24.18 -25.94 9.64
C SER A 135 24.23 -24.61 10.38
N GLU A 136 24.08 -24.65 11.71
CA GLU A 136 24.14 -23.46 12.56
C GLU A 136 25.42 -22.64 12.32
N THR A 137 26.55 -23.31 12.15
CA THR A 137 27.84 -22.64 11.85
C THR A 137 27.79 -21.84 10.56
N SER A 138 27.20 -22.38 9.49
CA SER A 138 27.07 -21.66 8.21
C SER A 138 25.99 -20.58 8.27
N ALA A 139 24.87 -20.81 8.96
CA ALA A 139 23.83 -19.79 9.15
C ALA A 139 24.37 -18.56 9.89
N VAL A 140 25.10 -18.79 10.99
CA VAL A 140 25.75 -17.73 11.77
C VAL A 140 26.86 -17.04 10.95
N ALA A 141 27.60 -17.78 10.12
CA ALA A 141 28.66 -17.23 9.27
C ALA A 141 28.15 -16.22 8.22
N ARG A 142 26.89 -16.32 7.80
CA ARG A 142 26.29 -15.39 6.82
C ARG A 142 26.06 -13.99 7.36
N VAL A 143 25.86 -13.85 8.67
CA VAL A 143 25.85 -12.56 9.37
C VAL A 143 27.27 -12.01 9.33
N SER A 144 27.54 -11.19 8.31
CA SER A 144 28.89 -10.83 7.87
C SER A 144 29.02 -9.37 7.39
N SER A 145 27.92 -8.63 7.30
CA SER A 145 27.90 -7.20 6.98
C SER A 145 27.21 -6.39 8.07
N ALA A 146 27.60 -5.13 8.20
CA ALA A 146 27.02 -4.21 9.17
C ALA A 146 25.48 -4.21 9.15
N LYS A 147 24.88 -4.29 10.36
CA LYS A 147 23.42 -4.27 10.60
C LYS A 147 22.67 -5.50 10.10
N GLU A 148 23.37 -6.60 9.81
CA GLU A 148 22.75 -7.90 9.63
C GLU A 148 22.50 -8.57 10.98
N PHE A 149 21.41 -9.34 11.05
CA PHE A 149 21.12 -10.16 12.22
C PHE A 149 20.57 -11.54 11.83
N TYR A 150 20.73 -12.50 12.72
CA TYR A 150 20.15 -13.84 12.61
C TYR A 150 19.70 -14.30 13.99
N TYR A 151 18.49 -14.86 14.07
CA TYR A 151 17.97 -15.43 15.30
C TYR A 151 17.88 -16.96 15.19
N ASN A 152 18.58 -17.65 16.10
CA ASN A 152 18.45 -19.09 16.26
C ASN A 152 17.33 -19.39 17.28
N GLU A 153 16.20 -19.90 16.79
CA GLU A 153 15.03 -20.24 17.62
C GLU A 153 15.29 -21.40 18.58
N ASP A 154 16.09 -22.40 18.16
CA ASP A 154 16.35 -23.61 18.95
C ASP A 154 17.26 -23.31 20.16
N ALA A 155 18.20 -22.39 19.98
CA ALA A 155 19.16 -22.00 21.01
C ALA A 155 18.76 -20.73 21.79
N ASP A 156 17.71 -20.02 21.36
CA ASP A 156 17.34 -18.67 21.86
C ASP A 156 18.56 -17.73 21.87
N LEU A 157 19.23 -17.66 20.71
CA LEU A 157 20.42 -16.84 20.48
C LEU A 157 20.19 -15.86 19.33
N LEU A 158 20.41 -14.58 19.60
CA LEU A 158 20.45 -13.52 18.59
C LEU A 158 21.90 -13.23 18.23
N TYR A 159 22.23 -13.35 16.94
CA TYR A 159 23.51 -12.94 16.36
C TYR A 159 23.34 -11.62 15.62
N ILE A 160 24.27 -10.70 15.81
CA ILE A 160 24.31 -9.40 15.12
C ILE A 160 25.71 -9.11 14.58
N TYR A 161 25.79 -8.32 13.51
CA TYR A 161 27.05 -7.80 12.99
C TYR A 161 27.11 -6.27 13.15
N VAL A 162 28.11 -5.79 13.89
CA VAL A 162 28.35 -4.34 14.06
C VAL A 162 29.27 -3.81 12.95
N ALA A 163 29.22 -2.51 12.68
CA ALA A 163 29.93 -1.94 11.53
C ALA A 163 31.46 -2.01 11.65
N THR A 164 31.99 -1.99 12.87
CA THR A 164 33.43 -2.05 13.15
C THR A 164 33.70 -2.83 14.44
N ALA A 165 34.80 -3.57 14.51
CA ALA A 165 35.26 -4.28 15.73
C ALA A 165 35.38 -3.40 16.98
N SER A 166 35.48 -2.08 16.80
CA SER A 166 35.59 -1.09 17.88
C SER A 166 34.25 -0.65 18.44
N ASP A 167 33.15 -0.97 17.77
CA ASP A 167 31.80 -0.57 18.18
C ASP A 167 31.28 -1.65 19.13
N ASP A 168 31.32 -1.39 20.44
CA ASP A 168 30.71 -2.30 21.41
C ASP A 168 29.19 -2.11 21.39
N PRO A 169 28.38 -3.12 21.01
CA PRO A 169 26.92 -2.99 20.99
C PRO A 169 26.29 -2.78 22.37
N ASN A 170 27.06 -2.91 23.46
CA ASN A 170 26.58 -2.63 24.81
C ASN A 170 26.79 -1.16 25.22
N ASP A 171 27.78 -0.48 24.65
CA ASP A 171 28.25 0.84 25.08
C ASP A 171 28.17 1.90 23.97
N ASP A 172 28.48 1.55 22.73
CA ASP A 172 28.61 2.46 21.59
C ASP A 172 27.39 2.47 20.66
N GLU A 173 26.66 1.36 20.53
CA GLU A 173 25.45 1.26 19.70
C GLU A 173 24.20 1.01 20.53
N ARG A 174 23.07 1.59 20.10
CA ARG A 174 21.74 1.31 20.68
C ARG A 174 21.07 0.20 19.87
N ILE A 175 21.23 -1.04 20.33
CA ILE A 175 20.53 -2.20 19.75
C ILE A 175 19.16 -2.36 20.40
N GLU A 176 18.10 -2.43 19.59
CA GLU A 176 16.73 -2.62 20.09
C GLU A 176 16.01 -3.72 19.32
N ILE A 177 15.11 -4.45 19.99
CA ILE A 177 14.17 -5.34 19.32
C ILE A 177 12.77 -4.76 19.38
N GLY A 178 12.00 -5.01 18.32
CA GLY A 178 10.62 -4.57 18.25
C GLY A 178 9.84 -5.32 17.19
N GLU A 179 8.62 -4.85 16.98
CA GLU A 179 7.80 -5.23 15.83
C GLU A 179 8.27 -4.48 14.59
N ASP A 180 8.15 -5.11 13.41
CA ASP A 180 8.37 -4.43 12.14
C ASP A 180 7.52 -3.16 12.03
N THR A 181 8.15 -2.04 11.66
CA THR A 181 7.52 -0.71 11.67
C THR A 181 6.26 -0.68 10.82
N LYS A 182 6.28 -1.35 9.65
CA LYS A 182 5.15 -1.38 8.74
C LYS A 182 4.00 -2.19 9.35
N THR A 183 4.28 -3.37 9.87
CA THR A 183 3.28 -4.26 10.48
C THR A 183 2.62 -3.58 11.68
N PHE A 184 3.40 -2.95 12.56
CA PHE A 184 2.89 -2.21 13.70
C PHE A 184 1.96 -1.06 13.29
N VAL A 185 2.37 -0.24 12.31
CA VAL A 185 1.56 0.88 11.80
C VAL A 185 0.28 0.37 11.14
N GLU A 186 0.35 -0.69 10.35
CA GLU A 186 -0.83 -1.28 9.71
C GLU A 186 -1.83 -1.80 10.75
N GLN A 187 -1.36 -2.44 11.83
CA GLN A 187 -2.21 -2.88 12.92
C GLN A 187 -2.86 -1.71 13.68
N ALA A 188 -2.10 -0.63 13.92
CA ALA A 188 -2.62 0.59 14.54
C ALA A 188 -3.70 1.26 13.67
N LEU A 189 -3.50 1.32 12.36
CA LEU A 189 -4.48 1.81 11.39
C LEU A 189 -5.74 0.95 11.39
N THR A 190 -5.62 -0.37 11.37
CA THR A 190 -6.77 -1.29 11.45
C THR A 190 -7.62 -1.04 12.71
N ASN A 191 -6.99 -0.90 13.87
CA ASN A 191 -7.70 -0.61 15.11
C ASN A 191 -8.38 0.77 15.06
N ALA A 192 -7.68 1.78 14.52
CA ALA A 192 -8.21 3.12 14.34
C ALA A 192 -9.39 3.17 13.36
N SER A 193 -9.36 2.37 12.30
CA SER A 193 -10.45 2.21 11.33
C SER A 193 -11.71 1.63 11.97
N MET A 194 -11.56 0.63 12.82
CA MET A 194 -12.68 0.06 13.58
C MET A 194 -13.29 1.09 14.53
N LEU A 195 -12.46 1.88 15.21
CA LEU A 195 -12.93 2.97 16.07
C LEU A 195 -13.63 4.06 15.26
N LEU A 196 -13.06 4.49 14.13
CA LEU A 196 -13.65 5.49 13.24
C LEU A 196 -15.03 5.04 12.74
N ASN A 197 -15.17 3.77 12.35
CA ASN A 197 -16.46 3.20 11.97
C ASN A 197 -17.49 3.21 13.11
N SER A 198 -17.05 3.10 14.36
CA SER A 198 -17.94 3.22 15.51
C SER A 198 -18.33 4.67 15.82
N LEU A 199 -17.46 5.65 15.50
CA LEU A 199 -17.72 7.07 15.74
C LEU A 199 -18.60 7.70 14.66
N ILE A 200 -18.50 7.19 13.43
CA ILE A 200 -19.35 7.62 12.32
C ILE A 200 -20.72 6.93 12.45
N THR A 201 -21.73 7.69 12.84
CA THR A 201 -23.10 7.17 13.05
C THR A 201 -24.06 7.55 11.92
N SER A 202 -23.73 8.57 11.12
CA SER A 202 -24.65 9.14 10.12
C SER A 202 -24.66 8.41 8.78
N VAL A 203 -23.71 7.52 8.52
CA VAL A 203 -23.56 6.85 7.22
C VAL A 203 -23.37 5.34 7.36
N VAL A 204 -23.56 4.63 6.25
CA VAL A 204 -23.33 3.17 6.16
C VAL A 204 -21.84 2.89 6.39
N THR A 205 -21.54 1.94 7.27
CA THR A 205 -20.19 1.47 7.57
C THR A 205 -19.99 0.03 7.06
N PRO A 206 -18.87 -0.28 6.39
CA PRO A 206 -17.80 0.63 5.99
C PRO A 206 -18.24 1.62 4.91
N VAL A 207 -17.68 2.83 4.94
CA VAL A 207 -17.99 3.86 3.95
C VAL A 207 -17.52 3.38 2.56
N PRO A 208 -18.36 3.43 1.52
CA PRO A 208 -17.93 3.03 0.18
C PRO A 208 -16.88 3.99 -0.38
N LYS A 209 -15.93 3.44 -1.13
CA LYS A 209 -14.94 4.24 -1.88
C LYS A 209 -15.63 5.08 -2.96
N SER A 210 -15.10 6.27 -3.20
CA SER A 210 -15.46 7.11 -4.32
C SER A 210 -14.36 7.10 -5.36
N ILE A 211 -14.72 7.21 -6.64
CA ILE A 211 -13.73 7.38 -7.70
C ILE A 211 -13.23 8.83 -7.62
N ILE A 212 -11.93 8.99 -7.39
CA ILE A 212 -11.26 10.28 -7.60
C ILE A 212 -10.85 10.28 -9.07
N TYR A 213 -11.49 11.14 -9.85
CA TYR A 213 -11.19 11.27 -11.26
C TYR A 213 -9.81 11.91 -11.45
N ASN A 214 -8.95 11.23 -12.20
CA ASN A 214 -7.61 11.70 -12.55
C ASN A 214 -7.58 12.21 -13.99
N ASN A 215 -6.41 12.69 -14.43
CA ASN A 215 -6.20 13.24 -15.76
C ASN A 215 -6.26 12.16 -16.87
N SER A 216 -6.20 10.87 -16.51
CA SER A 216 -6.28 9.72 -17.42
C SER A 216 -7.26 8.67 -16.92
N GLU A 217 -8.02 8.07 -17.84
CA GLU A 217 -9.04 7.04 -17.56
C GLU A 217 -8.44 5.77 -16.95
N SER A 218 -7.18 5.44 -17.29
CA SER A 218 -6.46 4.28 -16.76
C SER A 218 -6.10 4.41 -15.29
N ASP A 219 -6.11 5.64 -14.77
CA ASP A 219 -5.58 5.98 -13.45
C ASP A 219 -6.71 6.29 -12.45
N ASP A 220 -7.97 6.21 -12.91
CA ASP A 220 -9.17 6.36 -12.09
C ASP A 220 -9.28 5.15 -11.14
N THR A 221 -8.75 5.29 -9.93
CA THR A 221 -8.85 4.26 -8.89
C THR A 221 -9.88 4.64 -7.83
N PRO A 222 -10.69 3.68 -7.34
CA PRO A 222 -11.56 3.93 -6.19
C PRO A 222 -10.72 4.18 -4.94
N GLU A 223 -10.91 5.34 -4.31
CA GLU A 223 -10.23 5.75 -3.09
C GLU A 223 -11.22 6.22 -2.03
N TYR A 224 -10.78 6.19 -0.78
CA TYR A 224 -11.52 6.83 0.31
C TYR A 224 -11.25 8.33 0.32
N ASP A 225 -12.22 9.11 0.78
CA ASP A 225 -12.05 10.55 0.96
C ASP A 225 -10.88 10.86 1.90
N TYR A 226 -10.12 11.90 1.57
CA TYR A 226 -8.96 12.35 2.36
C TYR A 226 -9.31 12.59 3.85
N ILE A 227 -10.53 13.06 4.13
CA ILE A 227 -10.98 13.32 5.51
C ILE A 227 -11.06 12.01 6.31
N LEU A 228 -11.48 10.90 5.69
CA LEU A 228 -11.52 9.58 6.34
C LEU A 228 -10.10 9.06 6.59
N LYS A 229 -9.25 9.10 5.54
CA LYS A 229 -7.83 8.71 5.63
C LYS A 229 -7.11 9.48 6.75
N ARG A 230 -7.32 10.80 6.82
CA ARG A 230 -6.72 11.66 7.84
C ARG A 230 -7.28 11.37 9.23
N SER A 231 -8.59 11.17 9.37
CA SER A 231 -9.21 10.88 10.68
C SER A 231 -8.72 9.55 11.25
N GLU A 232 -8.56 8.51 10.41
CA GLU A 232 -7.97 7.24 10.81
C GLU A 232 -6.51 7.43 11.29
N CYS A 233 -5.68 8.14 10.52
CA CYS A 233 -4.30 8.39 10.90
C CYS A 233 -4.18 9.11 12.25
N LEU A 234 -5.01 10.13 12.49
CA LEU A 234 -5.04 10.85 13.75
C LEU A 234 -5.48 9.96 14.93
N LEU A 235 -6.43 9.03 14.71
CA LEU A 235 -6.88 8.09 15.73
C LEU A 235 -5.81 7.03 16.04
N ALA A 236 -5.10 6.55 15.01
CA ALA A 236 -3.98 5.65 15.19
C ALA A 236 -2.87 6.33 16.00
N TRP A 237 -2.51 7.57 15.63
CA TRP A 237 -1.51 8.34 16.36
C TRP A 237 -1.94 8.67 17.79
N HIS A 238 -3.21 9.02 18.02
CA HIS A 238 -3.77 9.19 19.36
C HIS A 238 -3.58 7.92 20.21
N SER A 239 -3.92 6.75 19.65
CA SER A 239 -3.81 5.47 20.38
C SER A 239 -2.37 5.14 20.73
N MET A 240 -1.43 5.41 19.82
CA MET A 240 0.01 5.25 20.05
C MET A 240 0.54 6.21 21.13
N ALA A 241 0.18 7.49 21.04
CA ALA A 241 0.61 8.50 22.03
C ALA A 241 0.06 8.21 23.43
N ASN A 242 -1.19 7.74 23.51
CA ASN A 242 -1.83 7.38 24.77
C ASN A 242 -1.17 6.14 25.42
N ALA A 243 -0.77 5.15 24.62
CA ALA A 243 -0.06 3.96 25.12
C ALA A 243 1.29 4.30 25.77
N GLU A 244 2.01 5.28 25.24
CA GLU A 244 3.30 5.75 25.77
C GLU A 244 3.17 6.84 26.86
N GLY A 245 1.95 7.27 27.18
CA GLY A 245 1.69 8.27 28.23
C GLY A 245 1.87 9.73 27.83
N ASP A 246 1.95 10.06 26.53
CA ASP A 246 1.93 11.44 26.01
C ASP A 246 0.47 11.93 25.90
N PHE A 247 -0.18 12.11 27.06
CA PHE A 247 -1.61 12.44 27.15
C PHE A 247 -1.95 13.80 26.53
N ASP A 248 -1.06 14.80 26.65
CA ASP A 248 -1.28 16.14 26.08
C ASP A 248 -1.34 16.13 24.56
N LEU A 249 -0.51 15.31 23.90
CA LEU A 249 -0.63 15.11 22.46
C LEU A 249 -1.88 14.29 22.13
N ALA A 250 -2.10 13.19 22.85
CA ALA A 250 -3.24 12.31 22.62
C ALA A 250 -4.57 13.07 22.65
N ASP A 251 -4.78 13.94 23.64
CA ASP A 251 -5.99 14.75 23.77
C ASP A 251 -6.13 15.75 22.62
N ARG A 252 -5.04 16.41 22.20
CA ARG A 252 -5.06 17.34 21.06
C ARG A 252 -5.38 16.65 19.73
N LEU A 253 -4.89 15.42 19.54
CA LEU A 253 -5.19 14.63 18.34
C LEU A 253 -6.65 14.20 18.34
N TYR A 254 -7.15 13.67 19.46
CA TYR A 254 -8.53 13.24 19.60
C TYR A 254 -9.51 14.40 19.41
N ALA A 255 -9.23 15.57 19.98
CA ALA A 255 -10.06 16.76 19.87
C ALA A 255 -10.24 17.27 18.42
N GLN A 256 -9.30 16.96 17.51
CA GLN A 256 -9.47 17.26 16.08
C GLN A 256 -10.47 16.32 15.39
N ILE A 257 -10.64 15.11 15.91
CA ILE A 257 -11.52 14.09 15.36
C ILE A 257 -12.94 14.25 15.91
N THR A 258 -13.07 14.32 17.24
CA THR A 258 -14.34 14.54 17.92
C THR A 258 -14.10 15.29 19.23
N ASN A 259 -15.03 16.18 19.59
CA ASN A 259 -14.96 16.93 20.82
C ASN A 259 -16.36 17.32 21.33
N PHE A 260 -16.43 17.77 22.59
CA PHE A 260 -17.69 18.21 23.21
C PHE A 260 -18.34 19.39 22.47
N GLU A 261 -17.54 20.20 21.77
CA GLU A 261 -18.02 21.35 21.01
C GLU A 261 -18.58 20.97 19.63
N ASN A 262 -18.52 19.69 19.24
CA ASN A 262 -18.91 19.15 17.94
C ASN A 262 -18.18 19.82 16.76
N THR A 263 -16.94 20.28 16.96
CA THR A 263 -16.14 20.93 15.90
C THR A 263 -15.17 19.96 15.20
N GLY A 264 -15.08 18.72 15.69
CA GLY A 264 -14.23 17.67 15.15
C GLY A 264 -14.63 17.24 13.74
N LEU A 265 -13.70 16.58 13.04
CA LEU A 265 -13.94 16.08 11.68
C LEU A 265 -15.12 15.10 11.61
N VAL A 266 -15.20 14.16 12.56
CA VAL A 266 -16.27 13.15 12.59
C VAL A 266 -17.60 13.78 13.03
N ASP A 267 -17.57 14.73 13.95
CA ASP A 267 -18.77 15.45 14.39
C ASP A 267 -19.41 16.20 13.21
N LYS A 268 -18.59 16.85 12.38
CA LYS A 268 -19.04 17.54 11.16
C LYS A 268 -19.56 16.58 10.08
N ILE A 269 -19.06 15.35 10.02
CA ILE A 269 -19.62 14.30 9.16
C ILE A 269 -20.97 13.83 9.70
N ASN A 270 -21.08 13.67 11.02
CA ASN A 270 -22.31 13.25 11.68
C ASN A 270 -23.42 14.33 11.63
N SER A 271 -23.06 15.60 11.74
CA SER A 271 -23.98 16.74 11.59
C SER A 271 -24.41 16.99 10.14
N GLY A 272 -23.66 16.45 9.18
CA GLY A 272 -23.87 16.66 7.75
C GLY A 272 -23.27 17.97 7.21
N ASP A 273 -22.54 18.73 8.03
CA ASP A 273 -21.80 19.92 7.60
C ASP A 273 -20.70 19.57 6.57
N ILE A 274 -20.13 18.37 6.71
CA ILE A 274 -19.23 17.77 5.72
C ILE A 274 -19.92 16.57 5.10
N GLN A 275 -20.16 16.64 3.79
CA GLN A 275 -20.67 15.51 3.01
C GLN A 275 -19.54 14.77 2.30
N LEU A 276 -19.42 13.48 2.60
CA LEU A 276 -18.50 12.57 1.91
C LEU A 276 -18.90 12.42 0.45
N SER A 277 -17.92 12.21 -0.43
CA SER A 277 -18.10 12.16 -1.88
C SER A 277 -19.08 11.08 -2.32
N ALA A 278 -19.15 9.95 -1.60
CA ALA A 278 -20.09 8.87 -1.90
C ALA A 278 -21.55 9.20 -1.57
N PHE A 279 -21.80 10.13 -0.65
CA PHE A 279 -23.15 10.54 -0.21
C PHE A 279 -23.54 11.94 -0.68
N ARG A 280 -22.61 12.67 -1.30
CA ARG A 280 -22.89 13.94 -1.95
C ARG A 280 -23.98 13.72 -2.99
N GLU A 281 -24.94 14.65 -3.05
CA GLU A 281 -26.02 14.57 -4.02
C GLU A 281 -25.44 14.37 -5.43
N ALA A 282 -26.03 13.41 -6.12
CA ALA A 282 -25.61 13.08 -7.46
C ALA A 282 -25.77 14.31 -8.37
N VAL A 283 -24.84 14.47 -9.30
CA VAL A 283 -24.89 15.53 -10.30
C VAL A 283 -26.25 15.47 -11.00
N ASP A 284 -27.01 16.57 -10.93
CA ASP A 284 -28.31 16.72 -11.59
C ASP A 284 -28.16 16.61 -13.12
N SER A 285 -29.27 16.56 -13.84
CA SER A 285 -29.39 16.55 -15.30
C SER A 285 -28.57 17.62 -16.04
N ARG A 286 -27.99 18.61 -15.36
CA ARG A 286 -27.08 19.62 -15.93
C ARG A 286 -25.64 19.14 -16.12
N GLY A 287 -25.26 18.03 -15.50
CA GLY A 287 -23.92 17.46 -15.60
C GLY A 287 -22.83 18.20 -14.81
N ARG A 288 -21.67 17.54 -14.66
CA ARG A 288 -20.48 18.04 -13.94
C ARG A 288 -19.28 17.88 -14.85
N ILE A 289 -18.57 18.98 -15.06
CA ILE A 289 -17.30 18.98 -15.80
C ILE A 289 -16.21 18.45 -14.87
N ILE A 290 -15.44 17.50 -15.39
CA ILE A 290 -14.24 16.95 -14.78
C ILE A 290 -13.11 17.20 -15.80
N LYS A 291 -12.07 17.92 -15.38
CA LYS A 291 -10.90 18.13 -16.22
C LYS A 291 -10.11 16.83 -16.32
N GLY A 292 -9.79 16.41 -17.55
CA GLY A 292 -8.85 15.33 -17.80
C GLY A 292 -7.46 15.88 -18.12
N SER A 293 -6.76 15.24 -19.06
CA SER A 293 -5.49 15.72 -19.58
C SER A 293 -5.70 16.95 -20.46
N VAL A 294 -5.29 18.13 -19.99
CA VAL A 294 -5.40 19.39 -20.75
C VAL A 294 -4.02 20.04 -20.81
N SER A 295 -3.44 20.08 -22.00
CA SER A 295 -2.18 20.77 -22.33
C SER A 295 -2.41 22.11 -23.01
N GLY A 296 -3.54 22.26 -23.70
CA GLY A 296 -3.96 23.52 -24.30
C GLY A 296 -4.41 24.57 -23.28
N SER A 297 -4.62 25.79 -23.79
CA SER A 297 -5.16 26.92 -23.01
C SER A 297 -6.69 26.99 -23.04
N MET A 298 -7.33 26.12 -23.83
CA MET A 298 -8.76 26.10 -24.05
C MET A 298 -9.42 25.12 -23.10
N GLU A 299 -10.38 25.60 -22.32
CA GLU A 299 -11.07 24.81 -21.30
C GLU A 299 -12.58 24.75 -21.57
N LEU A 300 -13.19 23.61 -21.28
CA LEU A 300 -14.63 23.49 -21.15
C LEU A 300 -15.05 24.08 -19.80
N ILE A 301 -15.77 25.19 -19.80
CA ILE A 301 -16.05 25.96 -18.58
C ILE A 301 -17.50 25.87 -18.10
N GLU A 302 -18.44 25.72 -19.02
CA GLU A 302 -19.87 25.83 -18.73
C GLU A 302 -20.65 24.74 -19.46
N LEU A 303 -21.64 24.19 -18.76
CA LEU A 303 -22.65 23.28 -19.32
C LEU A 303 -24.02 23.96 -19.32
N SER A 304 -24.83 23.62 -20.31
CA SER A 304 -26.21 24.07 -20.45
C SER A 304 -27.08 22.95 -20.99
N GLY A 305 -28.39 23.06 -20.80
CA GLY A 305 -29.36 22.03 -21.15
C GLY A 305 -29.56 20.98 -20.04
N ASN A 306 -30.42 20.01 -20.34
CA ASN A 306 -30.73 18.90 -19.45
C ASN A 306 -30.44 17.59 -20.19
N PHE A 307 -29.71 16.71 -19.52
CA PHE A 307 -29.38 15.38 -20.02
C PHE A 307 -30.63 14.50 -20.08
N SER A 308 -30.96 14.02 -21.28
CA SER A 308 -32.09 13.15 -21.58
C SER A 308 -31.66 11.73 -21.97
N GLY A 309 -30.39 11.39 -21.79
CA GLY A 309 -29.84 10.07 -22.09
C GLY A 309 -30.21 8.99 -21.06
N LYS A 310 -29.36 7.96 -20.97
CA LYS A 310 -29.49 6.88 -19.97
C LYS A 310 -29.45 7.44 -18.54
N ARG A 311 -29.82 6.61 -17.55
CA ARG A 311 -29.82 6.99 -16.13
C ARG A 311 -28.48 7.58 -15.65
N PHE A 312 -27.38 7.04 -16.15
CA PHE A 312 -26.02 7.55 -15.95
C PHE A 312 -25.27 7.50 -17.28
N ASP A 313 -24.53 8.55 -17.60
CA ASP A 313 -23.51 8.51 -18.65
C ASP A 313 -22.31 9.38 -18.24
N ARG A 314 -21.13 8.99 -18.73
CA ARG A 314 -19.92 9.80 -18.66
C ARG A 314 -19.51 10.05 -20.10
N LEU A 315 -19.56 11.30 -20.50
CA LEU A 315 -19.15 11.74 -21.83
C LEU A 315 -17.67 12.05 -21.80
N LYS A 316 -16.91 11.51 -22.75
CA LYS A 316 -15.52 11.93 -23.00
C LYS A 316 -15.51 12.89 -24.16
N ILE A 317 -15.00 14.09 -23.93
CA ILE A 317 -14.81 15.10 -24.95
C ILE A 317 -13.32 15.17 -25.25
N GLU A 318 -12.94 14.87 -26.48
CA GLU A 318 -11.56 14.80 -26.92
C GLU A 318 -11.33 15.81 -28.04
N ILE A 319 -10.33 16.66 -27.88
CA ILE A 319 -9.87 17.55 -28.94
C ILE A 319 -9.07 16.73 -29.95
N THR A 320 -9.48 16.76 -31.22
CA THR A 320 -8.86 15.98 -32.31
C THR A 320 -8.01 16.83 -33.26
N VAL A 321 -8.16 18.15 -33.18
CA VAL A 321 -7.42 19.10 -34.03
C VAL A 321 -7.02 20.30 -33.20
N THR A 322 -5.70 20.54 -33.12
CA THR A 322 -5.12 21.73 -32.50
C THR A 322 -5.58 23.01 -33.22
N GLY A 323 -6.01 24.02 -32.46
CA GLY A 323 -6.36 25.33 -32.99
C GLY A 323 -7.26 26.16 -32.07
N GLY A 324 -7.47 27.42 -32.44
CA GLY A 324 -8.43 28.31 -31.77
C GLY A 324 -9.85 28.13 -32.31
N TYR A 325 -10.73 29.10 -32.02
CA TYR A 325 -12.10 29.11 -32.53
C TYR A 325 -12.14 29.06 -34.07
N GLY A 326 -13.01 28.22 -34.62
CA GLY A 326 -13.19 28.01 -36.07
C GLY A 326 -12.17 27.06 -36.70
N THR A 327 -11.12 26.65 -35.98
CA THR A 327 -10.08 25.74 -36.49
C THR A 327 -9.95 24.49 -35.64
N GLY A 328 -9.92 24.63 -34.32
CA GLY A 328 -9.87 23.50 -33.40
C GLY A 328 -11.14 22.67 -33.49
N LYS A 329 -11.01 21.36 -33.29
CA LYS A 329 -12.14 20.42 -33.38
C LYS A 329 -12.14 19.45 -32.22
N PHE A 330 -13.33 18.96 -31.89
CA PHE A 330 -13.54 17.98 -30.83
C PHE A 330 -14.51 16.89 -31.25
N LYS A 331 -14.42 15.74 -30.58
CA LYS A 331 -15.38 14.64 -30.64
C LYS A 331 -15.92 14.35 -29.25
N VAL A 332 -17.11 13.77 -29.20
CA VAL A 332 -17.75 13.34 -27.95
C VAL A 332 -18.01 11.85 -28.00
N TRP A 333 -17.49 11.12 -27.04
CA TRP A 333 -17.73 9.70 -26.85
C TRP A 333 -18.78 9.48 -25.76
N SER A 334 -19.74 8.61 -26.00
CA SER A 334 -20.84 8.28 -25.08
C SER A 334 -20.92 6.78 -24.82
N SER A 335 -21.67 6.36 -23.79
CA SER A 335 -21.80 4.95 -23.44
C SER A 335 -22.54 4.10 -24.50
N SER A 336 -22.03 2.90 -24.79
CA SER A 336 -22.73 1.87 -25.59
C SER A 336 -23.49 0.89 -24.68
N SER A 337 -23.98 -0.22 -25.24
CA SER A 337 -24.53 -1.32 -24.44
C SER A 337 -23.46 -2.12 -23.70
N ASN A 338 -22.21 -2.05 -24.17
CA ASN A 338 -21.13 -2.96 -23.76
C ASN A 338 -19.95 -2.24 -23.10
N ALA A 339 -19.84 -0.91 -23.25
CA ALA A 339 -18.73 -0.14 -22.70
C ALA A 339 -19.12 1.33 -22.43
N LEU A 340 -18.51 1.92 -21.40
CA LEU A 340 -18.39 3.37 -21.30
C LEU A 340 -17.56 3.87 -22.50
N TYR A 341 -17.94 5.03 -23.05
CA TYR A 341 -17.31 5.60 -24.27
C TYR A 341 -17.36 4.72 -25.53
N GLY A 342 -18.25 3.73 -25.58
CA GLY A 342 -18.33 2.79 -26.72
C GLY A 342 -18.97 3.35 -28.00
N VAL A 343 -19.46 4.59 -27.99
CA VAL A 343 -20.05 5.24 -29.17
C VAL A 343 -19.31 6.55 -29.46
N GLU A 344 -18.69 6.62 -30.64
CA GLU A 344 -18.00 7.82 -31.14
C GLU A 344 -19.00 8.79 -31.79
N GLY A 345 -18.98 10.04 -31.35
CA GLY A 345 -19.73 11.15 -31.94
C GLY A 345 -19.05 11.74 -33.18
N GLN A 346 -19.81 12.53 -33.93
CA GLN A 346 -19.26 13.26 -35.07
C GLN A 346 -18.33 14.38 -34.61
N GLU A 347 -17.29 14.64 -35.40
CA GLU A 347 -16.35 15.72 -35.16
C GLU A 347 -17.00 17.10 -35.36
N GLN A 348 -16.80 18.00 -34.40
CA GLN A 348 -17.37 19.34 -34.39
C GLN A 348 -16.27 20.39 -34.27
N THR A 349 -16.38 21.49 -35.03
CA THR A 349 -15.47 22.63 -34.94
C THR A 349 -15.80 23.49 -33.73
N ILE A 350 -14.81 23.86 -32.92
CA ILE A 350 -15.01 24.71 -31.74
C ILE A 350 -15.37 26.14 -32.16
N SER A 351 -16.53 26.65 -31.73
CA SER A 351 -17.04 27.97 -32.12
C SER A 351 -16.98 29.01 -30.99
N GLY A 352 -16.81 28.58 -29.73
CA GLY A 352 -16.86 29.44 -28.54
C GLY A 352 -18.28 29.79 -28.06
N SER A 353 -19.31 29.35 -28.78
CA SER A 353 -20.70 29.35 -28.32
C SER A 353 -21.01 28.09 -27.52
N PHE A 354 -22.25 27.95 -27.02
CA PHE A 354 -22.73 26.66 -26.53
C PHE A 354 -22.86 25.69 -27.71
N GLN A 355 -22.16 24.56 -27.63
CA GLN A 355 -22.09 23.54 -28.68
C GLN A 355 -22.66 22.22 -28.18
N PRO A 356 -23.37 21.46 -29.03
CA PRO A 356 -24.02 20.22 -28.61
C PRO A 356 -22.98 19.14 -28.27
N LEU A 357 -23.04 18.62 -27.04
CA LEU A 357 -22.20 17.51 -26.61
C LEU A 357 -22.88 16.19 -26.93
N PHE A 358 -23.89 15.81 -26.15
CA PHE A 358 -24.69 14.60 -26.33
C PHE A 358 -25.93 14.64 -25.44
N GLY A 359 -27.00 13.94 -25.82
CA GLY A 359 -28.18 13.72 -24.96
C GLY A 359 -28.84 15.00 -24.44
N GLY A 360 -28.86 16.10 -25.21
CA GLY A 360 -29.46 17.38 -24.81
C GLY A 360 -28.56 18.31 -23.99
N LEU A 361 -27.31 17.91 -23.71
CA LEU A 361 -26.31 18.76 -23.08
C LEU A 361 -25.54 19.58 -24.12
N TYR A 362 -25.21 20.81 -23.73
CA TYR A 362 -24.37 21.74 -24.47
C TYR A 362 -23.20 22.17 -23.61
N GLY A 363 -22.03 22.31 -24.22
CA GLY A 363 -20.80 22.76 -23.57
C GLY A 363 -20.27 24.03 -24.21
N ARG A 364 -19.60 24.87 -23.42
CA ARG A 364 -18.90 26.06 -23.93
C ARG A 364 -17.41 26.00 -23.64
N PHE A 365 -16.62 26.12 -24.69
CA PHE A 365 -15.16 26.23 -24.62
C PHE A 365 -14.72 27.68 -24.54
N VAL A 366 -13.75 27.96 -23.67
CA VAL A 366 -13.10 29.26 -23.56
C VAL A 366 -11.59 29.10 -23.49
N GLY A 367 -10.88 29.86 -24.32
CA GLY A 367 -9.42 29.97 -24.33
C GLY A 367 -8.89 30.43 -25.68
N SER A 368 -7.57 30.43 -25.87
CA SER A 368 -6.93 30.92 -27.10
C SER A 368 -6.58 29.81 -28.09
N SER A 369 -6.23 28.61 -27.60
CA SER A 369 -5.93 27.44 -28.44
C SER A 369 -6.22 26.14 -27.69
N ALA A 370 -6.94 25.24 -28.37
CA ALA A 370 -7.05 23.83 -28.00
C ALA A 370 -5.87 23.05 -28.58
N THR A 371 -5.43 22.00 -27.89
CA THR A 371 -4.36 21.10 -28.34
C THR A 371 -4.92 19.71 -28.59
N ASP A 372 -4.49 19.07 -29.68
CA ASP A 372 -4.84 17.69 -29.99
C ASP A 372 -4.48 16.74 -28.84
N GLY A 373 -5.43 15.87 -28.46
CA GLY A 373 -5.31 15.00 -27.29
C GLY A 373 -5.74 15.62 -25.97
N ASP A 374 -6.21 16.88 -25.93
CA ASP A 374 -6.85 17.44 -24.74
C ASP A 374 -8.18 16.71 -24.46
N ILE A 375 -8.40 16.28 -23.21
CA ILE A 375 -9.58 15.49 -22.80
C ILE A 375 -10.32 16.17 -21.65
N PHE A 376 -11.64 16.24 -21.76
CA PHE A 376 -12.57 16.63 -20.70
C PHE A 376 -13.59 15.53 -20.50
N PHE A 377 -14.05 15.34 -19.26
CA PHE A 377 -15.17 14.45 -18.96
C PHE A 377 -16.38 15.24 -18.49
N VAL A 378 -17.56 14.80 -18.89
CA VAL A 378 -18.82 15.31 -18.36
C VAL A 378 -19.60 14.14 -17.80
N GLU A 379 -19.75 14.10 -16.48
CA GLU A 379 -20.63 13.14 -15.81
C GLU A 379 -22.04 13.73 -15.76
N ALA A 380 -23.03 13.00 -16.27
CA ALA A 380 -24.43 13.41 -16.23
C ALA A 380 -25.32 12.26 -15.80
N ARG A 381 -26.38 12.59 -15.05
CA ARG A 381 -27.40 11.64 -14.64
C ARG A 381 -28.78 12.14 -15.02
N ASN A 382 -29.60 11.22 -15.52
CA ASN A 382 -31.01 11.45 -15.79
C ASN A 382 -31.85 10.65 -14.78
N ASP A 383 -31.45 10.70 -13.52
CA ASP A 383 -32.21 10.20 -12.39
C ASP A 383 -32.66 11.42 -11.60
N THR A 384 -33.96 11.57 -11.35
CA THR A 384 -34.49 12.58 -10.42
C THR A 384 -34.01 12.22 -9.01
N PRO A 385 -33.08 12.95 -8.38
CA PRO A 385 -32.79 12.71 -6.98
C PRO A 385 -33.94 13.29 -6.16
N THR A 386 -34.88 12.44 -5.73
CA THR A 386 -35.88 12.84 -4.74
C THR A 386 -35.26 12.75 -3.35
N ASN A 387 -34.46 13.75 -2.99
CA ASN A 387 -34.14 14.03 -1.58
C ASN A 387 -34.60 15.42 -1.13
N SER A 388 -35.35 16.15 -1.97
CA SER A 388 -36.02 17.36 -1.54
C SER A 388 -37.30 17.01 -0.76
N LYS A 389 -37.15 16.86 0.55
CA LYS A 389 -38.21 16.89 1.59
C LYS A 389 -39.14 15.67 1.70
N SER A 390 -38.60 14.50 1.98
CA SER A 390 -39.34 13.53 2.80
C SER A 390 -38.41 12.98 3.87
N GLY A 391 -38.77 13.20 5.15
CA GLY A 391 -38.07 12.68 6.33
C GLY A 391 -38.21 11.17 6.48
N SER A 392 -38.02 10.42 5.41
CA SER A 392 -38.08 8.96 5.37
C SER A 392 -37.01 8.48 4.39
N ILE A 393 -35.86 8.14 4.95
CA ILE A 393 -34.81 7.37 4.27
C ILE A 393 -35.43 6.04 3.86
N ASN A 394 -35.65 5.84 2.55
CA ASN A 394 -35.92 4.51 2.02
C ASN A 394 -34.58 3.84 1.75
N LEU A 395 -34.18 2.96 2.66
CA LEU A 395 -33.08 2.02 2.44
C LEU A 395 -33.47 1.06 1.33
N TRP A 396 -32.60 0.93 0.32
CA TRP A 396 -32.72 -0.10 -0.72
C TRP A 396 -32.73 -1.48 -0.05
N ARG A 397 -33.74 -2.29 -0.38
CA ARG A 397 -33.75 -3.73 -0.08
C ARG A 397 -32.86 -4.49 -1.05
#